data_AF-A0A4Y8AVK5-F1
#
_entry.id   AF-A0A4Y8AVK5-F1
#
_cell.length_a   1.000
_cell.length_b   1.000
_cell.length_c   1.000
_cell.angle_alpha   90.00
_cell.angle_beta   90.00
_cell.angle_gamma   90.00
#
_symmetry.space_group_name_H-M   'P 1'
#
loop_
_entity.id
_entity.type
_entity.pdbx_description
1 polymer ?
#
loop_
_entity_poly.entity_id
_entity_poly.type
_entity_poly.pdbx_seq_one_letter_code
_entity_poly.pdbx_strand_id
1 'polypeptide(L)'
;MEKILNKEFEAAYLKASTTDIKLPPDIMLQFYAYYKQATKGNNYENPSGDIELRNAFKLNAWFQLSHLSEKEAKKEYIKLVNKYLL
;
A
#
# COMPACT_ATOMS: atom_id res chain seq x y z
N MET A 1 3.77 -8.33 -19.87
CA MET A 1 3.14 -8.66 -18.57
C MET A 1 3.45 -7.62 -17.49
N GLU A 2 4.71 -7.30 -17.21
CA GLU A 2 5.06 -6.30 -16.17
C GLU A 2 4.52 -4.89 -16.46
N LYS A 3 4.58 -4.45 -17.72
CA LYS A 3 3.98 -3.17 -18.15
C LYS A 3 2.47 -3.09 -17.92
N ILE A 4 1.75 -4.22 -17.94
CA ILE A 4 0.30 -4.25 -17.68
C ILE A 4 0.07 -4.11 -16.17
N LEU A 5 0.77 -4.90 -15.36
CA LEU A 5 0.67 -4.83 -13.90
C LEU A 5 1.00 -3.44 -13.35
N ASN A 6 2.00 -2.75 -13.90
CA ASN A 6 2.32 -1.39 -13.47
C ASN A 6 1.18 -0.41 -13.79
N LYS A 7 0.57 -0.52 -14.97
CA LYS A 7 -0.60 0.31 -15.33
C LYS A 7 -1.81 0.04 -14.44
N GLU A 8 -2.08 -1.22 -14.13
CA GLU A 8 -3.17 -1.60 -13.21
C GLU A 8 -2.90 -1.08 -11.81
N PHE A 9 -1.66 -1.17 -11.34
CA PHE A 9 -1.26 -0.63 -10.05
C PHE A 9 -1.39 0.90 -9.99
N GLU A 10 -0.97 1.62 -11.03
CA GLU A 10 -1.14 3.07 -11.15
C GLU A 10 -2.62 3.47 -11.13
N ALA A 11 -3.48 2.76 -11.89
CA ALA A 11 -4.92 3.01 -11.89
C ALA A 11 -5.55 2.74 -10.52
N ALA A 12 -5.13 1.66 -9.86
CA ALA A 12 -5.59 1.31 -8.51
C ALA A 12 -5.14 2.35 -7.47
N TYR A 13 -3.90 2.86 -7.58
CA TYR A 13 -3.37 3.92 -6.74
C TYR A 13 -4.12 5.24 -6.93
N LEU A 14 -4.39 5.61 -8.19
CA LEU A 14 -5.18 6.81 -8.48
C LEU A 14 -6.56 6.69 -7.84
N LYS A 15 -7.24 5.56 -8.03
CA LYS A 15 -8.55 5.31 -7.42
C LYS A 15 -8.53 5.39 -5.90
N ALA A 16 -7.53 4.81 -5.25
CA ALA A 16 -7.38 4.84 -3.80
C ALA A 16 -6.99 6.22 -3.26
N SER A 17 -6.22 7.01 -4.00
CA SER A 17 -5.78 8.34 -3.56
C SER A 17 -6.83 9.44 -3.78
N THR A 18 -7.79 9.22 -4.68
CA THR A 18 -8.87 10.19 -4.98
C THR A 18 -10.24 9.76 -4.46
N THR A 19 -10.34 8.71 -3.64
CA THR A 19 -11.62 8.25 -3.10
C THR A 19 -12.05 9.06 -1.87
N ASP A 20 -13.35 9.34 -1.77
CA ASP A 20 -13.98 9.92 -0.56
C ASP A 20 -14.48 8.87 0.43
N ILE A 21 -14.31 7.57 0.10
CA ILE A 21 -14.74 6.47 0.97
C ILE A 21 -13.87 6.45 2.23
N LYS A 22 -14.50 6.60 3.39
CA LYS A 22 -13.84 6.49 4.69
C LYS A 22 -13.63 5.02 5.04
N LEU A 23 -12.39 4.56 4.88
CA LEU A 23 -12.00 3.21 5.27
C LEU A 23 -11.57 3.13 6.74
N PRO A 24 -11.79 1.99 7.41
CA PRO A 24 -11.26 1.75 8.74
C PRO A 24 -9.72 1.92 8.80
N PRO A 25 -9.14 2.37 9.93
CA PRO A 25 -7.71 2.63 10.04
C PRO A 25 -6.79 1.44 9.73
N ASP A 26 -7.21 0.23 10.08
CA ASP A 26 -6.49 -1.02 9.77
C ASP A 26 -6.42 -1.29 8.28
N ILE A 27 -7.50 -0.99 7.55
CA ILE A 27 -7.51 -1.08 6.09
C ILE A 27 -6.58 -0.02 5.50
N MET A 28 -6.64 1.23 5.96
CA MET A 28 -5.72 2.27 5.50
C MET A 28 -4.23 1.91 5.72
N LEU A 29 -3.92 1.23 6.84
CA LEU A 29 -2.57 0.72 7.09
C LEU A 29 -2.16 -0.37 6.10
N GLN A 30 -3.07 -1.26 5.71
CA GLN A 30 -2.80 -2.26 4.66
C GLN A 30 -2.53 -1.58 3.30
N PHE A 31 -3.34 -0.59 2.91
CA PHE A 31 -3.10 0.19 1.69
C PHE A 31 -1.71 0.83 1.71
N TYR A 32 -1.33 1.46 2.82
CA TYR A 32 0.00 2.04 3.00
C TYR A 32 1.11 0.98 2.86
N ALA A 33 1.00 -0.13 3.57
CA ALA A 33 2.02 -1.17 3.61
C ALA A 33 2.25 -1.80 2.23
N TYR A 34 1.18 -2.21 1.54
CA TYR A 34 1.29 -2.78 0.20
C TYR A 34 1.82 -1.76 -0.82
N TYR A 35 1.42 -0.50 -0.73
CA TYR A 35 1.96 0.56 -1.60
C TYR A 35 3.46 0.76 -1.40
N LYS A 36 3.93 0.84 -0.14
CA LYS A 36 5.36 0.99 0.16
C LYS A 36 6.15 -0.24 -0.28
N GLN A 37 5.66 -1.45 0.01
CA GLN A 37 6.31 -2.67 -0.46
C GLN A 37 6.36 -2.76 -1.98
N ALA A 38 5.30 -2.32 -2.69
CA ALA A 38 5.23 -2.30 -4.15
C ALA A 38 6.17 -1.30 -4.82
N THR A 39 6.60 -0.25 -4.11
CA THR A 39 7.39 0.87 -4.67
C THR A 39 8.81 0.97 -4.14
N LYS A 40 9.08 0.36 -2.99
CA LYS A 40 10.35 0.46 -2.27
C LYS A 40 10.89 -0.91 -1.83
N GLY A 41 10.10 -1.98 -1.94
CA GLY A 41 10.47 -3.28 -1.38
C GLY A 41 10.87 -3.16 0.09
N ASN A 42 11.97 -3.80 0.47
CA ASN A 42 12.51 -3.77 1.83
C ASN A 42 13.43 -2.56 2.11
N ASN A 43 13.41 -1.52 1.25
CA ASN A 43 14.15 -0.29 1.48
C ASN A 43 13.35 0.65 2.40
N TYR A 44 13.33 0.31 3.69
CA TYR A 44 12.52 1.01 4.69
C TYR A 44 12.94 2.47 4.87
N GLU A 45 11.94 3.33 4.98
CA GLU A 45 12.08 4.77 5.21
C GLU A 45 11.19 5.15 6.39
N ASN A 46 11.61 6.11 7.21
CA ASN A 46 10.79 6.62 8.29
C ASN A 46 9.51 7.26 7.71
N PRO A 47 8.31 6.80 8.12
CA PRO A 47 7.08 7.42 7.70
C PRO A 47 7.04 8.89 8.14
N SER A 48 6.59 9.77 7.26
CA SER A 48 6.37 11.17 7.60
C SER A 48 5.08 11.37 8.42
N GLY A 49 5.09 12.42 9.25
CA GLY A 49 3.95 12.89 10.03
C GLY A 49 4.30 13.12 11.51
N ASP A 50 3.51 13.94 12.19
CA ASP A 50 3.84 14.44 13.55
C ASP A 50 3.48 13.46 14.68
N ILE A 51 2.81 12.35 14.35
CA ILE A 51 2.30 11.39 15.34
C ILE A 51 3.11 10.12 15.27
N GLU A 52 4.10 10.01 16.17
CA GLU A 52 5.04 8.88 16.24
C GLU A 52 4.36 7.52 16.34
N LEU A 53 3.28 7.41 17.13
CA LEU A 53 2.54 6.16 17.26
C LEU A 53 1.98 5.67 15.91
N ARG A 54 1.48 6.60 15.09
CA ARG A 54 0.96 6.31 13.75
C ARG A 54 2.09 5.91 12.81
N ASN A 55 3.25 6.55 12.91
CA ASN A 55 4.44 6.22 12.12
C ASN A 55 4.95 4.82 12.48
N ALA A 56 4.97 4.45 13.76
CA ALA A 56 5.32 3.12 14.22
C ALA A 56 4.39 2.05 13.64
N PHE A 57 3.06 2.29 13.63
CA PHE A 57 2.12 1.37 13.00
C PHE A 57 2.33 1.21 11.49
N LYS A 58 2.55 2.33 10.78
CA LYS A 58 2.87 2.32 9.34
C LYS A 58 4.11 1.49 9.04
N LEU A 59 5.18 1.73 9.78
CA LEU A 59 6.46 1.06 9.59
C LEU A 59 6.35 -0.44 9.93
N ASN A 60 5.69 -0.80 11.03
CA ASN A 60 5.43 -2.20 11.38
C ASN A 60 4.61 -2.93 10.31
N ALA A 61 3.53 -2.33 9.82
CA ALA A 61 2.71 -2.92 8.76
C ALA A 61 3.52 -3.16 7.48
N TRP A 62 4.41 -2.23 7.12
CA TRP A 62 5.32 -2.42 5.97
C TRP A 62 6.34 -3.56 6.24
N PHE A 63 6.98 -3.59 7.41
CA PHE A 63 7.91 -4.67 7.80
C PHE A 63 7.29 -6.06 7.73
N GLN A 64 6.01 -6.21 8.09
CA GLN A 64 5.30 -7.49 8.02
C GLN A 64 5.21 -8.06 6.60
N LEU A 65 5.32 -7.20 5.57
CA LEU A 65 5.30 -7.59 4.16
C LEU A 65 6.69 -7.85 3.56
N SER A 66 7.73 -7.89 4.40
CA SER A 66 9.14 -8.07 3.98
C SER A 66 9.44 -9.31 3.13
N HIS A 67 8.56 -10.31 3.19
CA HIS A 67 8.65 -11.56 2.44
C HIS A 67 8.08 -11.45 1.02
N LEU A 68 7.36 -10.36 0.69
CA LEU A 68 6.76 -10.14 -0.62
C LEU A 68 7.72 -9.39 -1.54
N SER A 69 7.79 -9.81 -2.80
CA SER A 69 8.39 -9.01 -3.86
C SER A 69 7.52 -7.78 -4.18
N GLU A 70 8.12 -6.75 -4.80
CA GLU A 70 7.38 -5.58 -5.29
C GLU A 70 6.23 -5.97 -6.22
N LYS A 71 6.44 -7.00 -7.06
CA LYS A 71 5.44 -7.52 -7.99
C LYS A 71 4.26 -8.18 -7.26
N GLU A 72 4.50 -8.93 -6.20
CA GLU A 72 3.45 -9.53 -5.38
C GLU A 72 2.69 -8.45 -4.62
N ALA A 73 3.39 -7.49 -4.03
CA ALA A 73 2.79 -6.36 -3.35
C ALA A 73 1.87 -5.53 -4.28
N LYS A 74 2.27 -5.29 -5.54
CA LYS A 74 1.39 -4.66 -6.55
C LYS A 74 0.09 -5.42 -6.76
N LYS A 75 0.16 -6.76 -6.89
CA LYS A 75 -1.03 -7.60 -7.07
C LYS A 75 -1.94 -7.56 -5.85
N GLU A 76 -1.39 -7.66 -4.65
CA GLU A 76 -2.18 -7.58 -3.42
C GLU A 76 -2.78 -6.19 -3.23
N TYR A 77 -2.07 -5.12 -3.57
CA TYR A 77 -2.60 -3.76 -3.56
C TYR A 77 -3.81 -3.61 -4.51
N ILE A 78 -3.71 -4.11 -5.74
CA ILE A 78 -4.82 -4.10 -6.70
C ILE A 78 -6.02 -4.88 -6.15
N LYS A 79 -5.81 -6.09 -5.59
CA LYS A 79 -6.89 -6.86 -4.96
C LYS A 79 -7.54 -6.10 -3.81
N LEU A 80 -6.75 -5.42 -2.98
CA LEU A 80 -7.23 -4.64 -1.85
C LEU A 80 -8.11 -3.46 -2.31
N VAL A 81 -7.65 -2.72 -3.33
CA VAL A 81 -8.40 -1.64 -3.97
C VAL A 81 -9.72 -2.17 -4.54
N ASN A 82 -9.68 -3.29 -5.26
CA ASN A 82 -10.87 -3.91 -5.84
C ASN A 82 -11.85 -4.40 -4.77
N LYS A 83 -11.37 -4.82 -3.61
CA LYS A 83 -12.24 -5.29 -2.51
C LYS A 83 -13.00 -4.16 -1.82
N TYR A 84 -12.38 -3.00 -1.67
CA TYR A 84 -12.91 -1.93 -0.82
C TYR A 84 -13.43 -0.71 -1.59
N LEU A 85 -13.05 -0.54 -2.86
CA LEU A 85 -13.35 0.67 -3.63
C LEU A 85 -14.02 0.40 -4.99
N LEU A 86 -14.11 -0.86 -5.44
CA LEU A 86 -14.90 -1.28 -6.62
C LEU A 86 -16.20 -1.94 -6.17
#